data_AF-A0A7X1AB72-F1
#
_entry.id   AF-A0A7X1AB72-F1
#
_cell.length_a   1.000
_cell.length_b   1.000
_cell.length_c   1.000
_cell.angle_alpha   90.00
_cell.angle_beta   90.00
_cell.angle_gamma   90.00
#
_symmetry.space_group_name_H-M   'P 1'
#
loop_
_entity.id
_entity.type
_entity.pdbx_description
1 polymer ?
#
loop_
_entity_poly.entity_id
_entity_poly.type
_entity_poly.pdbx_seq_one_letter_code
_entity_poly.pdbx_strand_id
1 'polypeptide(L)'
;MSPLIVTTPITSLDALTGYTTIQAETTETLGKPVWLDALVKITAPKNNAGAYIPLQNIIIENMVFDLNRHSHFGLQLFGCQQVTIRNCVFRNYAFHPEVVTENNINESALYFNECQQVTIESCHFINLDPGEAINKGAYEARQLNRCITIEGYTSSHFTIRNNHFGPS
;
A
#
# COMPACT_ATOMS: atom_id res chain seq x y z
N MET A 1 -16.34 -7.52 -13.93
CA MET A 1 -16.55 -7.72 -12.48
C MET A 1 -16.57 -6.35 -11.83
N SER A 2 -17.50 -6.10 -10.92
CA SER A 2 -17.54 -4.84 -10.17
C SER A 2 -16.41 -4.79 -9.13
N PRO A 3 -15.81 -3.62 -8.86
CA PRO A 3 -14.79 -3.50 -7.82
C PRO A 3 -15.36 -3.81 -6.44
N LEU A 4 -14.55 -4.37 -5.55
CA LEU A 4 -14.84 -4.39 -4.12
C LEU A 4 -14.55 -3.00 -3.55
N ILE A 5 -15.58 -2.29 -3.13
CA ILE A 5 -15.45 -1.00 -2.44
C ILE A 5 -15.15 -1.26 -0.97
N VAL A 6 -14.02 -0.76 -0.49
CA VAL A 6 -13.58 -0.92 0.90
C VAL A 6 -13.76 0.38 1.67
N THR A 7 -14.33 0.25 2.87
CA THR A 7 -14.53 1.33 3.86
C THR A 7 -13.76 1.07 5.14
N THR A 8 -13.21 -0.15 5.27
CA THR A 8 -12.27 -0.58 6.30
C THR A 8 -11.18 -1.44 5.63
N PRO A 9 -9.94 -1.44 6.17
CA PRO A 9 -8.85 -2.23 5.60
C PRO A 9 -9.17 -3.73 5.59
N ILE A 10 -8.87 -4.40 4.47
CA ILE A 10 -8.89 -5.87 4.40
C ILE A 10 -7.67 -6.41 5.13
N THR A 11 -7.85 -7.34 6.06
CA THR A 11 -6.77 -7.86 6.93
C THR A 11 -6.45 -9.34 6.74
N SER A 12 -7.13 -10.02 5.81
CA SER A 12 -6.92 -11.43 5.49
C SER A 12 -6.67 -11.64 4.00
N LEU A 13 -5.78 -12.57 3.66
CA LEU A 13 -5.49 -12.94 2.27
C LEU A 13 -6.69 -13.60 1.58
N ASP A 14 -7.47 -14.42 2.31
CA ASP A 14 -8.62 -15.13 1.75
C ASP A 14 -9.72 -14.17 1.28
N ALA A 15 -9.83 -13.00 1.90
CA ALA A 15 -10.79 -11.97 1.52
C ALA A 15 -10.46 -11.30 0.17
N LEU A 16 -9.26 -11.53 -0.37
CA LEU A 16 -8.87 -11.08 -1.70
C LEU A 16 -9.36 -12.05 -2.79
N THR A 17 -9.76 -13.27 -2.43
CA THR A 17 -10.22 -14.26 -3.40
C THR A 17 -11.51 -13.81 -4.10
N GLY A 18 -11.55 -13.93 -5.42
CA GLY A 18 -12.72 -13.58 -6.23
C GLY A 18 -12.81 -12.12 -6.67
N TYR A 19 -11.86 -11.26 -6.29
CA TYR A 19 -11.83 -9.86 -6.71
C TYR A 19 -10.60 -9.54 -7.55
N THR A 20 -10.79 -8.83 -8.66
CA THR A 20 -9.71 -8.31 -9.50
C THR A 20 -9.41 -6.85 -9.23
N THR A 21 -10.29 -6.14 -8.52
CA THR A 21 -10.14 -4.72 -8.21
C THR A 21 -10.66 -4.45 -6.81
N ILE A 22 -9.79 -3.85 -5.98
CA ILE A 22 -10.06 -3.37 -4.64
C ILE A 22 -9.94 -1.85 -4.70
N GLN A 23 -10.96 -1.13 -4.24
CA GLN A 23 -11.02 0.33 -4.38
C GLN A 23 -11.48 1.00 -3.08
N ALA A 24 -10.82 2.09 -2.69
CA ALA A 24 -11.31 2.92 -1.57
C ALA A 24 -12.63 3.61 -1.93
N GLU A 25 -13.53 3.73 -0.95
CA GLU A 25 -14.75 4.53 -1.10
C GLU A 25 -14.45 6.03 -1.31
N THR A 26 -15.24 6.70 -2.15
CA THR A 26 -15.18 8.16 -2.36
C THR A 26 -15.93 8.92 -1.28
N THR A 27 -15.49 10.14 -0.99
CA THR A 27 -16.05 11.00 0.06
C THR A 27 -17.35 11.71 -0.30
N GLU A 28 -17.83 11.62 -1.55
CA GLU A 28 -19.15 12.11 -1.95
C GLU A 28 -20.29 11.44 -1.17
N THR A 29 -20.05 10.26 -0.58
CA THR A 29 -21.05 9.49 0.18
C THR A 29 -21.13 9.85 1.68
N LEU A 30 -20.13 10.53 2.26
CA LEU A 30 -19.94 10.58 3.72
C LEU A 30 -19.82 11.98 4.36
N GLY A 31 -19.77 13.05 3.56
CA GLY A 31 -19.78 14.45 4.05
C GLY A 31 -18.52 14.91 4.81
N LYS A 32 -17.53 14.01 5.01
CA LYS A 32 -16.17 14.30 5.50
C LYS A 32 -15.17 13.36 4.80
N PRO A 33 -13.90 13.78 4.66
CA PRO A 33 -12.86 12.89 4.17
C PRO A 33 -12.67 11.71 5.12
N VAL A 34 -13.09 10.50 4.71
CA VAL A 34 -12.68 9.26 5.36
C VAL A 34 -11.49 8.75 4.58
N TRP A 35 -10.33 8.81 5.21
CA TRP A 35 -9.09 8.32 4.64
C TRP A 35 -8.74 6.99 5.27
N LEU A 36 -8.56 5.98 4.43
CA LEU A 36 -8.24 4.63 4.91
C LEU A 36 -6.76 4.55 5.28
N ASP A 37 -6.46 3.90 6.41
CA ASP A 37 -5.09 3.48 6.75
C ASP A 37 -4.48 2.71 5.58
N ALA A 38 -5.14 1.65 5.11
CA ALA A 38 -4.76 0.96 3.88
C ALA A 38 -5.99 0.36 3.20
N LEU A 39 -5.92 0.04 1.90
CA LEU A 39 -6.93 -0.86 1.31
C LEU A 39 -6.77 -2.27 1.88
N VAL A 40 -5.53 -2.75 1.94
CA VAL A 40 -5.18 -4.09 2.44
C VAL A 40 -3.99 -4.00 3.38
N LYS A 41 -4.09 -4.64 4.54
CA LYS A 41 -3.05 -4.70 5.57
C LYS A 41 -2.94 -6.10 6.13
N ILE A 42 -1.93 -6.85 5.68
CA ILE A 42 -1.67 -8.20 6.18
C ILE A 42 -0.54 -8.13 7.21
N THR A 43 -0.82 -8.60 8.41
CA THR A 43 0.14 -8.59 9.52
C THR A 43 0.32 -10.00 10.04
N ALA A 44 1.57 -10.48 9.99
CA ALA A 44 1.93 -11.72 10.63
C ALA A 44 1.73 -11.63 12.16
N PRO A 45 1.33 -12.71 12.83
CA PRO A 45 1.25 -12.71 14.29
C PRO A 45 2.64 -12.57 14.90
N LYS A 46 2.73 -12.06 16.13
CA LYS A 46 3.98 -11.96 16.89
C LYS A 46 4.06 -13.06 17.95
N ASN A 47 5.27 -13.55 18.21
CA ASN A 47 5.56 -14.43 19.34
C ASN A 47 5.71 -13.63 20.65
N ASN A 48 5.92 -14.32 21.77
CA ASN A 48 6.07 -13.71 23.09
C ASN A 48 7.32 -12.82 23.22
N ALA A 49 8.30 -12.95 22.33
CA ALA A 49 9.48 -12.08 22.27
C ALA A 49 9.25 -10.84 21.40
N GLY A 50 8.05 -10.65 20.86
CA GLY A 50 7.69 -9.52 20.01
C GLY A 50 8.15 -9.65 18.55
N ALA A 51 8.75 -10.78 18.16
CA ALA A 51 9.16 -11.05 16.78
C ALA A 51 8.00 -11.65 15.98
N TYR A 52 7.91 -11.30 14.70
CA TYR A 52 6.91 -11.90 13.82
C TYR A 52 7.12 -13.41 13.63
N ILE A 53 6.02 -14.15 13.62
CA ILE A 53 5.94 -15.54 13.19
C ILE A 53 5.53 -15.51 11.72
N PRO A 54 6.45 -15.76 10.77
CA PRO A 54 6.21 -15.40 9.38
C PRO A 54 5.00 -16.06 8.73
N LEU A 55 4.12 -15.23 8.14
CA LEU A 55 3.17 -15.69 7.13
C LEU A 55 3.92 -15.91 5.81
N GLN A 56 3.80 -17.11 5.23
CA GLN A 56 4.63 -17.58 4.12
C GLN A 56 3.81 -17.95 2.88
N ASN A 57 4.48 -18.03 1.72
CA ASN A 57 3.92 -18.45 0.44
C ASN A 57 2.75 -17.57 -0.02
N ILE A 58 2.91 -16.25 0.11
CA ILE A 58 1.88 -15.28 -0.25
C ILE A 58 2.01 -14.96 -1.74
N ILE A 59 0.93 -15.16 -2.50
CA ILE A 59 0.86 -14.81 -3.92
C ILE A 59 -0.30 -13.82 -4.10
N ILE A 60 0.02 -12.62 -4.59
CA ILE A 60 -0.94 -11.57 -4.94
C ILE A 60 -0.71 -11.24 -6.41
N GLU A 61 -1.66 -11.61 -7.26
CA GLU A 61 -1.48 -11.48 -8.70
C GLU A 61 -2.74 -11.03 -9.43
N ASN A 62 -2.53 -10.28 -10.53
CA ASN A 62 -3.60 -9.84 -11.42
C ASN A 62 -4.66 -8.97 -10.72
N MET A 63 -4.24 -8.17 -9.74
CA MET A 63 -5.12 -7.31 -8.95
C MET A 63 -4.88 -5.83 -9.22
N VAL A 64 -5.96 -5.04 -9.15
CA VAL A 64 -5.92 -3.59 -9.16
C VAL A 64 -6.21 -3.08 -7.75
N PHE A 65 -5.26 -2.33 -7.19
CA PHE A 65 -5.39 -1.58 -5.94
C PHE A 65 -5.63 -0.11 -6.31
N ASP A 66 -6.89 0.30 -6.28
CA ASP A 66 -7.30 1.67 -6.59
C ASP A 66 -7.47 2.45 -5.29
N LEU A 67 -6.45 3.22 -4.93
CA LEU A 67 -6.48 4.03 -3.70
C LEU A 67 -7.51 5.15 -3.80
N ASN A 68 -8.00 5.44 -5.01
CA ASN A 68 -9.06 6.39 -5.31
C ASN A 68 -8.88 7.75 -4.63
N ARG A 69 -7.63 8.15 -4.36
CA ARG A 69 -7.26 9.35 -3.60
C ARG A 69 -7.88 9.41 -2.19
N HIS A 70 -8.08 8.28 -1.53
CA HIS A 70 -8.71 8.18 -0.20
C HIS A 70 -8.08 7.08 0.68
N SER A 71 -6.82 6.70 0.42
CA SER A 71 -6.09 5.77 1.27
C SER A 71 -4.61 6.13 1.33
N HIS A 72 -4.00 5.95 2.51
CA HIS A 72 -2.57 6.18 2.73
C HIS A 72 -1.70 5.08 2.09
N PHE A 73 -2.23 3.85 2.01
CA PHE A 73 -1.52 2.71 1.45
C PHE A 73 -2.43 1.83 0.58
N GLY A 74 -1.92 1.31 -0.53
CA GLY A 74 -2.62 0.31 -1.32
C GLY A 74 -2.56 -1.06 -0.65
N LEU A 75 -1.34 -1.54 -0.41
CA LEU A 75 -1.08 -2.81 0.25
C LEU A 75 0.04 -2.65 1.28
N GLN A 76 -0.21 -3.08 2.52
CA GLN A 76 0.80 -3.18 3.56
C GLN A 76 1.01 -4.64 3.97
N LEU A 77 2.28 -5.02 4.12
CA LEU A 77 2.69 -6.33 4.59
C LEU A 77 3.67 -6.19 5.76
N PHE A 78 3.37 -6.85 6.87
CA PHE A 78 4.20 -6.85 8.08
C PHE A 78 4.60 -8.27 8.44
N GLY A 79 5.90 -8.53 8.61
CA GLY A 79 6.41 -9.83 9.08
C GLY A 79 6.17 -10.99 8.11
N CYS A 80 5.98 -10.72 6.83
CA CYS A 80 5.67 -11.74 5.81
C CYS A 80 6.96 -12.28 5.14
N GLN A 81 6.91 -13.52 4.67
CA GLN A 81 8.03 -14.15 3.96
C GLN A 81 7.56 -14.85 2.68
N GLN A 82 8.46 -15.03 1.71
CA GLN A 82 8.16 -15.72 0.44
C GLN A 82 6.93 -15.11 -0.23
N VAL A 83 6.99 -13.80 -0.47
CA VAL A 83 5.89 -13.01 -1.03
C VAL A 83 6.15 -12.78 -2.51
N THR A 84 5.17 -13.07 -3.36
CA THR A 84 5.17 -12.70 -4.77
C THR A 84 4.01 -11.77 -5.06
N ILE A 85 4.32 -10.56 -5.54
CA ILE A 85 3.35 -9.60 -6.06
C ILE A 85 3.62 -9.44 -7.55
N ARG A 86 2.67 -9.83 -8.39
CA ARG A 86 2.88 -9.93 -9.84
C ARG A 86 1.71 -9.42 -10.65
N ASN A 87 2.00 -8.67 -11.72
CA ASN A 87 0.95 -8.19 -12.65
C ASN A 87 -0.17 -7.41 -11.92
N CYS A 88 0.21 -6.63 -10.92
CA CYS A 88 -0.72 -5.82 -10.14
C CYS A 88 -0.62 -4.35 -10.57
N VAL A 89 -1.75 -3.63 -10.50
CA VAL A 89 -1.79 -2.19 -10.74
C VAL A 89 -2.11 -1.48 -9.44
N PHE A 90 -1.26 -0.57 -9.02
CA PHE A 90 -1.52 0.35 -7.93
C PHE A 90 -1.75 1.73 -8.53
N ARG A 91 -2.93 2.31 -8.32
CA ARG A 91 -3.29 3.57 -8.97
C ARG A 91 -4.01 4.53 -8.05
N ASN A 92 -4.05 5.79 -8.51
CA ASN A 92 -4.80 6.87 -7.89
C ASN A 92 -4.35 7.18 -6.46
N TYR A 93 -3.08 6.94 -6.12
CA TYR A 93 -2.49 7.56 -4.93
C TYR A 93 -2.50 9.09 -5.10
N ALA A 94 -2.86 9.79 -4.03
CA ALA A 94 -2.74 11.24 -3.90
C ALA A 94 -2.47 11.58 -2.44
N PHE A 95 -1.51 12.45 -2.18
CA PHE A 95 -1.25 12.97 -0.85
C PHE A 95 -2.35 13.93 -0.38
N HIS A 96 -2.73 13.86 0.89
CA HIS A 96 -3.73 14.77 1.48
C HIS A 96 -3.21 15.48 2.73
N PRO A 97 -2.68 16.71 2.62
CA PRO A 97 -1.94 17.38 3.69
C PRO A 97 -2.72 17.57 5.00
N GLU A 98 -4.04 17.70 4.92
CA GLU A 98 -4.87 17.95 6.12
C GLU A 98 -5.18 16.68 6.92
N VAL A 99 -4.91 15.50 6.34
CA VAL A 99 -5.22 14.19 6.94
C VAL A 99 -3.94 13.42 7.29
N VAL A 100 -2.85 13.66 6.56
CA VAL A 100 -1.54 13.09 6.90
C VAL A 100 -0.95 13.78 8.11
N THR A 101 -0.96 13.09 9.25
CA THR A 101 -0.34 13.57 10.49
C THR A 101 1.20 13.49 10.41
N GLU A 102 1.90 14.29 11.23
CA GLU A 102 3.38 14.41 11.28
C GLU A 102 4.12 13.06 11.33
N ASN A 103 3.49 12.01 11.88
CA ASN A 103 4.10 10.71 12.05
C ASN A 103 3.84 9.72 10.90
N ASN A 104 3.00 10.05 9.91
CA ASN A 104 2.71 9.16 8.78
C ASN A 104 3.55 9.54 7.55
N ILE A 105 4.87 9.58 7.74
CA ILE A 105 5.79 10.00 6.68
C ILE A 105 6.04 8.94 5.62
N ASN A 106 5.60 7.69 5.80
CA ASN A 106 6.01 6.54 5.00
C ASN A 106 4.94 6.02 4.02
N GLU A 107 3.88 6.80 3.80
CA GLU A 107 2.84 6.51 2.81
C GLU A 107 3.40 6.08 1.46
N SER A 108 2.79 5.04 0.90
CA SER A 108 3.19 4.44 -0.35
C SER A 108 2.11 3.52 -0.89
N ALA A 109 2.08 3.32 -2.20
CA ALA A 109 1.18 2.34 -2.81
C ALA A 109 1.41 0.92 -2.25
N LEU A 110 2.68 0.54 -2.02
CA LEU A 110 3.07 -0.75 -1.48
C LEU A 110 4.10 -0.58 -0.36
N TYR A 111 3.78 -1.11 0.83
CA TYR A 111 4.60 -0.96 2.03
C TYR A 111 4.98 -2.32 2.64
N PHE A 112 6.25 -2.49 2.97
CA PHE A 112 6.77 -3.67 3.67
C PHE A 112 7.49 -3.27 4.94
N ASN A 113 7.25 -4.03 6.00
CA ASN A 113 7.99 -3.91 7.26
C ASN A 113 8.36 -5.30 7.80
N GLU A 114 9.64 -5.51 8.05
CA GLU A 114 10.20 -6.79 8.51
C GLU A 114 9.81 -8.00 7.62
N CYS A 115 9.81 -7.81 6.30
CA CYS A 115 9.46 -8.85 5.33
C CYS A 115 10.68 -9.42 4.59
N GLN A 116 10.68 -10.71 4.25
CA GLN A 116 11.83 -11.35 3.59
C GLN A 116 11.46 -12.17 2.37
N GLN A 117 12.41 -12.29 1.41
CA GLN A 117 12.21 -13.09 0.19
C GLN A 117 10.97 -12.61 -0.58
N VAL A 118 11.01 -11.35 -1.00
CA VAL A 118 9.89 -10.68 -1.65
C VAL A 118 10.23 -10.43 -3.12
N THR A 119 9.32 -10.80 -4.02
CA THR A 119 9.40 -10.48 -5.44
C THR A 119 8.25 -9.55 -5.83
N ILE A 120 8.58 -8.43 -6.46
CA ILE A 120 7.63 -7.45 -7.01
C ILE A 120 7.93 -7.35 -8.50
N GLU A 121 7.01 -7.82 -9.34
CA GLU A 121 7.27 -7.91 -10.77
C GLU A 121 6.10 -7.61 -11.68
N SER A 122 6.40 -6.98 -12.82
CA SER A 122 5.39 -6.64 -13.84
C SER A 122 4.23 -5.82 -13.26
N CYS A 123 4.48 -5.05 -12.20
CA CYS A 123 3.48 -4.19 -11.58
C CYS A 123 3.53 -2.78 -12.18
N HIS A 124 2.41 -2.09 -12.13
CA HIS A 124 2.26 -0.71 -12.60
C HIS A 124 1.86 0.19 -11.44
N PHE A 125 2.64 1.23 -11.20
CA PHE A 125 2.38 2.24 -10.18
C PHE A 125 2.03 3.56 -10.85
N ILE A 126 0.76 3.95 -10.73
CA ILE A 126 0.16 5.13 -11.36
C ILE A 126 -0.29 6.09 -10.26
N ASN A 127 0.66 6.85 -9.74
CA ASN A 127 0.33 7.86 -8.75
C ASN A 127 -0.10 9.16 -9.47
N LEU A 128 -1.21 9.76 -9.03
CA LEU A 128 -1.77 10.97 -9.65
C LEU A 128 -1.32 12.25 -8.97
N ASP A 129 -0.48 12.12 -7.96
CA ASP A 129 0.12 13.22 -7.25
C ASP A 129 1.20 13.89 -8.12
N PRO A 130 1.12 15.21 -8.39
CA PRO A 130 2.11 15.92 -9.19
C PRO A 130 3.49 16.02 -8.50
N GLY A 131 3.61 15.68 -7.21
CA GLY A 131 4.87 15.71 -6.46
C GLY A 131 5.41 17.12 -6.23
N GLU A 132 4.57 18.14 -6.36
CA GLU A 132 4.96 19.54 -6.11
C GLU A 132 5.18 19.78 -4.62
N ALA A 133 6.26 20.48 -4.27
CA ALA A 133 6.53 20.81 -2.87
C ALA A 133 5.44 21.73 -2.30
N ILE A 134 4.87 21.35 -1.16
CA ILE A 134 3.90 22.19 -0.45
C ILE A 134 4.64 23.38 0.17
N ASN A 135 4.42 24.58 -0.36
CA ASN A 135 4.96 25.84 0.16
C ASN A 135 4.19 26.33 1.40
N LYS A 136 4.12 25.55 2.50
CA LYS A 136 3.49 25.99 3.77
C LYS A 136 4.38 25.68 4.98
N GLY A 137 5.13 26.67 5.45
CA GLY A 137 5.70 26.75 6.80
C GLY A 137 6.77 25.70 7.16
N ALA A 138 7.29 25.78 8.39
CA ALA A 138 8.44 25.00 8.90
C ALA A 138 8.22 23.48 9.04
N TYR A 139 7.08 22.97 8.57
CA TYR A 139 6.80 21.54 8.48
C TYR A 139 6.99 21.12 7.01
N GLU A 140 8.24 20.85 6.64
CA GLU A 140 8.60 20.20 5.37
C GLU A 140 8.06 18.76 5.36
N ALA A 141 6.75 18.60 5.18
CA ALA A 141 6.20 17.31 4.77
C ALA A 141 6.70 17.07 3.34
N ARG A 142 7.76 16.28 3.22
CA ARG A 142 8.22 15.79 1.92
C ARG A 142 7.07 14.94 1.36
N GLN A 143 6.27 15.54 0.48
CA GLN A 143 5.31 14.85 -0.36
C GLN A 143 6.11 13.93 -1.27
N LEU A 144 6.28 12.70 -0.79
CA LEU A 144 7.04 11.69 -1.49
C LEU A 144 6.02 10.79 -2.14
N ASN A 145 5.96 10.90 -3.46
CA ASN A 145 5.10 10.13 -4.33
C ASN A 145 5.56 8.65 -4.39
N ARG A 146 5.60 7.98 -3.24
CA ARG A 146 6.27 6.69 -3.08
C ARG A 146 5.41 5.58 -3.66
N CYS A 147 6.01 4.81 -4.54
CA CYS A 147 5.40 3.61 -5.06
C CYS A 147 5.63 2.42 -4.12
N ILE A 148 6.87 2.23 -3.68
CA ILE A 148 7.28 1.11 -2.83
C ILE A 148 8.12 1.64 -1.67
N THR A 149 7.76 1.25 -0.45
CA THR A 149 8.54 1.50 0.76
C THR A 149 8.92 0.17 1.41
N ILE A 150 10.19 0.02 1.78
CA ILE A 150 10.73 -1.17 2.46
C ILE A 150 11.44 -0.70 3.73
N GLU A 151 10.93 -1.12 4.89
CA GLU A 151 11.41 -0.75 6.21
C GLU A 151 11.60 -1.97 7.12
N GLY A 152 12.16 -1.75 8.31
CA GLY A 152 12.38 -2.78 9.33
C GLY A 152 13.75 -3.46 9.21
N TYR A 153 14.39 -3.68 10.36
CA TYR A 153 15.77 -4.16 10.44
C TYR A 153 15.99 -5.55 9.83
N THR A 154 14.92 -6.36 9.76
CA THR A 154 14.99 -7.72 9.25
C THR A 154 14.53 -7.84 7.80
N SER A 155 14.12 -6.74 7.16
CA SER A 155 13.69 -6.77 5.76
C SER A 155 14.85 -7.08 4.83
N SER A 156 14.73 -8.13 4.01
CA SER A 156 15.85 -8.61 3.18
C SER A 156 15.42 -9.42 1.96
N HIS A 157 16.32 -9.55 0.98
CA HIS A 157 16.13 -10.37 -0.23
C HIS A 157 14.91 -9.93 -1.07
N PHE A 158 14.87 -8.65 -1.42
CA PHE A 158 13.86 -8.09 -2.33
C PHE A 158 14.34 -8.14 -3.78
N THR A 159 13.49 -8.66 -4.66
CA THR A 159 13.67 -8.59 -6.11
C THR A 159 12.58 -7.70 -6.69
N ILE A 160 12.97 -6.58 -7.30
CA ILE A 160 12.06 -5.62 -7.93
C ILE A 160 12.43 -5.54 -9.40
N ARG A 161 11.58 -6.06 -10.29
CA ARG A 161 11.93 -6.18 -11.72
C ARG A 161 10.73 -5.93 -12.63
N ASN A 162 10.99 -5.40 -13.83
CA ASN A 162 9.98 -5.21 -14.87
C ASN A 162 8.75 -4.41 -14.43
N ASN A 163 8.90 -3.50 -13.47
CA ASN A 163 7.80 -2.66 -12.99
C ASN A 163 7.78 -1.34 -13.77
N HIS A 164 6.58 -0.77 -13.94
CA HIS A 164 6.40 0.56 -14.48
C HIS A 164 6.04 1.55 -13.37
N PHE A 165 6.75 2.68 -13.31
CA PHE A 165 6.52 3.77 -12.35
C PHE A 165 6.24 5.04 -13.13
N GLY A 166 4.98 5.46 -13.21
CA GLY A 166 4.60 6.64 -13.96
C GLY A 166 3.15 6.66 -14.41
N PRO A 167 2.71 7.79 -14.99
CA PRO A 167 1.30 8.06 -15.29
C PRO A 167 0.72 7.29 -16.49
N SER A 168 1.52 6.52 -17.23
CA SER A 168 1.12 5.85 -18.49
C SER A 168 1.32 4.34 -18.47
#